data_AF-S1Q6G6-F1
#
_entry.id   AF-S1Q6G6-F1
#
_cell.length_a   1.000
_cell.length_b   1.000
_cell.length_c   1.000
_cell.angle_alpha   90.00
_cell.angle_beta   90.00
_cell.angle_gamma   90.00
#
_symmetry.space_group_name_H-M   'P 1'
#
loop_
_entity.id
_entity.type
_entity.pdbx_description
1 polymer ?
#
loop_
_entity_poly.entity_id
_entity_poly.type
_entity_poly.pdbx_seq_one_letter_code
_entity_poly.pdbx_strand_id
1 'polypeptide(L)'
;MIRIGDVVFDVVKPCSRCIFTTVSPEKGQKHPAGEPLKTLQSFRTAQDNGDVDFGQNLIARNSGVIRVGDEVEILATAPAKIYGAGAADDTANITQQPDANVDIDWQGQAFRGNNQQVLLEQLENQGIRIPYSCRAGICGSCRVQLLEGEVTPLKKSAIGDDGTILCCSCVPKTALKLAR
;
A
#
# COMPACT_ATOMS: atom_id res chain seq x y z
N MET A 1 -1.03 27.90 -1.69
CA MET A 1 -2.33 28.18 -2.34
C MET A 1 -2.06 28.41 -3.82
N ILE A 2 -2.89 27.87 -4.69
CA ILE A 2 -2.75 28.01 -6.15
C ILE A 2 -4.09 28.41 -6.76
N ARG A 3 -4.04 28.97 -7.96
CA ARG A 3 -5.20 29.18 -8.82
C ARG A 3 -5.01 28.39 -10.12
N ILE A 4 -6.06 27.70 -10.57
CA ILE A 4 -6.10 27.00 -11.86
C ILE A 4 -7.29 27.56 -12.63
N GLY A 5 -7.03 28.28 -13.71
CA GLY A 5 -8.05 29.08 -14.39
C GLY A 5 -8.68 30.09 -13.41
N ASP A 6 -10.00 29.99 -13.20
CA ASP A 6 -10.74 30.86 -12.28
C ASP A 6 -10.94 30.26 -10.87
N VAL A 7 -10.42 29.05 -10.60
CA VAL A 7 -10.65 28.35 -9.34
C VAL A 7 -9.43 28.41 -8.43
N VAL A 8 -9.64 28.87 -7.20
CA VAL A 8 -8.61 28.95 -6.16
C VAL A 8 -8.63 27.71 -5.29
N PHE A 9 -7.46 27.16 -5.01
CA PHE A 9 -7.27 25.96 -4.21
C PHE A 9 -6.28 26.17 -3.06
N ASP A 10 -6.64 25.63 -1.91
CA ASP A 10 -5.67 25.31 -0.89
C ASP A 10 -4.98 23.99 -1.20
N VAL A 11 -3.65 23.98 -1.08
CA VAL A 11 -2.84 22.77 -1.14
C VAL A 11 -2.69 22.27 0.29
N VAL A 12 -3.46 21.23 0.66
CA VAL A 12 -3.65 20.87 2.07
C VAL A 12 -2.64 19.84 2.53
N LYS A 13 -2.46 18.76 1.76
CA LYS A 13 -1.53 17.69 2.11
C LYS A 13 -1.15 16.86 0.88
N PRO A 14 0.03 16.22 0.91
CA PRO A 14 0.35 15.18 -0.04
C PRO A 14 -0.69 14.07 -0.07
N CYS A 15 -0.81 13.44 -1.23
CA CYS A 15 -1.66 12.28 -1.44
C CYS A 15 -0.77 11.08 -1.74
N SER A 16 -0.48 10.31 -0.69
CA SER A 16 0.06 8.98 -0.83
C SER A 16 -1.00 8.12 -1.51
N ARG A 17 -0.61 7.46 -2.60
CA ARG A 17 -1.57 6.73 -3.45
C ARG A 17 -1.17 5.28 -3.57
N CYS A 18 -2.15 4.42 -3.33
CA CYS A 18 -1.98 2.98 -3.28
C CYS A 18 -1.83 2.36 -4.69
N ILE A 19 -1.68 1.03 -4.73
CA ILE A 19 -1.59 0.21 -5.96
C ILE A 19 -2.68 0.49 -7.00
N PHE A 20 -3.80 1.12 -6.63
CA PHE A 20 -4.84 1.47 -7.59
C PHE A 20 -4.33 2.36 -8.73
N THR A 21 -3.33 3.21 -8.50
CA THR A 21 -2.70 4.00 -9.58
C THR A 21 -1.99 3.15 -10.61
N THR A 22 -1.70 1.89 -10.29
CA THR A 22 -1.09 0.94 -11.21
C THR A 22 -2.11 0.11 -11.96
N VAL A 23 -3.42 0.33 -11.75
CA VAL A 23 -4.48 -0.36 -12.47
C VAL A 23 -4.96 0.51 -13.63
N SER A 24 -4.98 -0.04 -14.84
CA SER A 24 -5.56 0.62 -16.02
C SER A 24 -7.06 0.86 -15.79
N PRO A 25 -7.56 2.12 -15.85
CA PRO A 25 -8.98 2.40 -15.70
C PRO A 25 -9.85 1.78 -16.81
N GLU A 26 -9.28 1.61 -18.00
CA GLU A 26 -9.99 1.04 -19.16
C GLU A 26 -10.08 -0.49 -19.09
N LYS A 27 -9.02 -1.15 -18.61
CA LYS A 27 -8.91 -2.62 -18.65
C LYS A 27 -9.09 -3.30 -17.30
N GLY A 28 -9.03 -2.56 -16.19
CA GLY A 28 -9.04 -3.13 -14.83
C GLY A 28 -7.82 -3.99 -14.49
N GLN A 29 -6.77 -3.94 -15.31
CA GLN A 29 -5.56 -4.77 -15.16
C GLN A 29 -4.44 -3.98 -14.50
N LYS A 30 -3.73 -4.62 -13.57
CA LYS A 30 -2.51 -4.07 -12.96
C LYS A 30 -1.40 -3.99 -14.01
N HIS A 31 -0.64 -2.90 -13.97
CA HIS A 31 0.55 -2.72 -14.79
C HIS A 31 1.59 -3.77 -14.39
N PRO A 32 2.14 -4.55 -15.33
CA PRO A 32 3.04 -5.67 -15.02
C PRO A 32 4.30 -5.22 -14.27
N ALA A 33 4.80 -4.01 -14.56
CA ALA A 33 5.94 -3.42 -13.86
C ALA A 33 5.57 -2.57 -12.62
N GLY A 34 4.29 -2.50 -12.23
CA GLY A 34 3.84 -1.72 -11.08
C GLY A 34 3.94 -0.19 -11.27
N GLU A 35 3.94 0.30 -12.51
CA GLU A 35 3.96 1.73 -12.80
C GLU A 35 2.60 2.37 -12.51
N PRO A 36 2.56 3.64 -12.07
CA PRO A 36 3.70 4.57 -11.94
C PRO A 36 4.42 4.51 -10.57
N LEU A 37 3.98 3.65 -9.65
CA LEU A 37 4.52 3.64 -8.29
C LEU A 37 6.00 3.25 -8.25
N LYS A 38 6.43 2.32 -9.12
CA LYS A 38 7.84 1.95 -9.25
C LYS A 38 8.71 3.17 -9.59
N THR A 39 8.30 3.98 -10.57
CA THR A 39 9.01 5.22 -10.92
C THR A 39 9.00 6.22 -9.77
N LEU A 40 7.83 6.45 -9.16
CA LEU A 40 7.68 7.40 -8.05
C LEU A 40 8.52 7.01 -6.82
N GLN A 41 8.66 5.72 -6.51
CA GLN A 41 9.51 5.26 -5.41
C GLN A 41 10.95 5.80 -5.50
N SER A 42 11.48 6.03 -6.71
CA SER A 42 12.85 6.51 -6.88
C SER A 42 13.09 7.98 -6.50
N PHE A 43 12.02 8.80 -6.34
CA PHE A 43 12.20 10.23 -6.03
C PHE A 43 11.05 10.88 -5.23
N ARG A 44 9.94 10.18 -4.98
CA ARG A 44 8.73 10.67 -4.29
C ARG A 44 8.43 9.87 -3.03
N THR A 45 9.43 9.19 -2.48
CA THR A 45 9.33 8.56 -1.17
C THR A 45 9.55 9.62 -0.10
N ALA A 46 8.54 9.85 0.72
CA ALA A 46 8.53 10.80 1.81
C ALA A 46 9.50 10.36 2.92
N GLN A 47 10.45 11.21 3.31
CA GLN A 47 11.48 10.82 4.28
C GLN A 47 10.99 10.78 5.74
N ASP A 48 9.86 11.43 6.03
CA ASP A 48 9.26 11.47 7.36
C ASP A 48 8.48 10.19 7.70
N ASN A 49 7.88 9.53 6.70
CA ASN A 49 7.00 8.38 6.93
C ASN A 49 7.18 7.20 5.95
N GLY A 50 8.00 7.34 4.91
CA GLY A 50 8.26 6.30 3.91
C GLY A 50 7.17 6.14 2.84
N ASP A 51 6.12 6.95 2.84
CA ASP A 51 5.03 6.85 1.86
C ASP A 51 5.49 7.33 0.47
N VAL A 52 4.92 6.73 -0.58
CA VAL A 52 5.14 7.20 -1.97
C VAL A 52 4.04 8.17 -2.36
N ASP A 53 4.38 9.44 -2.48
CA ASP A 53 3.43 10.52 -2.76
C ASP A 53 3.21 10.72 -4.27
N PHE A 54 2.00 10.39 -4.74
CA PHE A 54 1.61 10.50 -6.14
C PHE A 54 1.18 11.93 -6.49
N GLY A 55 0.43 12.59 -5.60
CA GLY A 55 -0.20 13.88 -5.88
C GLY A 55 -0.41 14.76 -4.64
N GLN A 56 -1.33 15.71 -4.76
CA GLN A 56 -1.71 16.65 -3.69
C GLN A 56 -3.22 16.65 -3.51
N ASN A 57 -3.68 16.72 -2.27
CA ASN A 57 -5.08 16.95 -1.94
C ASN A 57 -5.36 18.46 -1.93
N LEU A 58 -6.32 18.88 -2.75
CA LEU A 58 -6.70 20.27 -2.91
C LEU A 58 -8.12 20.53 -2.38
N ILE A 59 -8.34 21.70 -1.77
CA ILE A 59 -9.68 22.17 -1.39
C ILE A 59 -10.01 23.40 -2.22
N ALA A 60 -11.09 23.33 -2.99
CA ALA A 60 -11.59 24.47 -3.77
C ALA A 60 -12.18 25.54 -2.83
N ARG A 61 -11.80 26.80 -3.04
CA ARG A 61 -12.32 27.96 -2.29
C ARG A 61 -13.50 28.64 -2.99
N ASN A 62 -13.70 28.36 -4.27
CA ASN A 62 -14.82 28.81 -5.07
C ASN A 62 -15.24 27.72 -6.07
N SER A 63 -16.41 27.89 -6.68
CA SER A 63 -16.89 27.02 -7.77
C SER A 63 -16.47 27.58 -9.12
N GLY A 64 -16.23 26.68 -10.08
CA GLY A 64 -15.87 27.02 -11.45
C GLY A 64 -15.57 25.75 -12.24
N VAL A 65 -15.20 25.92 -13.51
CA VAL A 65 -14.81 24.81 -14.38
C VAL A 65 -13.32 24.92 -14.67
N ILE A 66 -12.57 23.87 -14.35
CA ILE A 66 -11.17 23.71 -14.76
C ILE A 66 -11.09 22.89 -16.05
N ARG A 67 -10.15 23.22 -16.95
CA ARG A 67 -9.91 22.56 -18.23
C ARG A 67 -8.43 22.29 -18.45
N VAL A 68 -8.14 21.32 -19.31
CA VAL A 68 -6.78 21.11 -19.82
C VAL A 68 -6.35 22.38 -20.57
N GLY A 69 -5.20 22.92 -20.20
CA GLY A 69 -4.67 24.17 -20.76
C GLY A 69 -4.89 25.39 -19.86
N ASP A 70 -5.65 25.29 -18.78
CA ASP A 70 -5.79 26.38 -17.83
C ASP A 70 -4.44 26.72 -17.16
N GLU A 71 -4.18 28.02 -17.01
CA GLU A 71 -2.98 28.50 -16.35
C GLU A 71 -2.98 28.16 -14.85
N VAL A 72 -1.81 27.78 -14.34
CA VAL A 72 -1.59 27.54 -12.91
C VAL A 72 -0.77 28.70 -12.33
N GLU A 73 -1.37 29.44 -11.41
CA GLU A 73 -0.72 30.54 -10.72
C GLU A 73 -0.47 30.19 -9.25
N ILE A 74 0.71 30.57 -8.74
CA ILE A 74 1.09 30.37 -7.34
C ILE A 74 0.67 31.62 -6.55
N LEU A 75 -0.30 31.46 -5.65
CA LEU A 75 -0.77 32.54 -4.78
C LEU A 75 -0.03 32.61 -3.45
N ALA A 76 0.43 31.46 -2.94
CA ALA A 76 1.21 31.37 -1.71
C ALA A 76 2.01 30.07 -1.64
N THR A 77 3.20 30.14 -1.04
CA THR A 77 4.13 29.00 -0.88
C THR A 77 4.26 28.58 0.59
N ALA A 78 4.70 27.34 0.81
CA ALA A 78 5.06 26.79 2.12
C ALA A 78 6.35 25.95 1.97
N PRO A 79 7.03 25.58 3.07
CA PRO A 79 8.17 24.66 3.01
C PRO A 79 7.80 23.38 2.27
N ALA A 80 8.68 22.95 1.36
CA ALA A 80 8.47 21.72 0.61
C ALA A 80 8.66 20.51 1.52
N LYS A 81 7.86 19.47 1.29
CA LYS A 81 8.11 18.14 1.87
C LYS A 81 9.40 17.56 1.27
N ILE A 82 10.18 16.89 2.11
CA ILE A 82 11.45 16.28 1.71
C ILE A 82 11.18 14.88 1.17
N TYR A 83 11.62 14.63 -0.06
CA TYR A 83 11.53 13.33 -0.72
C TYR A 83 12.91 12.79 -1.05
N GLY A 84 12.99 11.47 -1.20
CA GLY A 84 14.17 10.79 -1.71
C GLY A 84 13.81 9.50 -2.44
N ALA A 85 14.85 8.78 -2.84
CA ALA A 85 14.72 7.41 -3.29
C ALA A 85 14.33 6.52 -2.10
N GLY A 86 13.21 5.82 -2.25
CA GLY A 86 12.83 4.73 -1.36
C GLY A 86 13.68 3.50 -1.64
N ALA A 87 13.80 2.62 -0.65
CA ALA A 87 14.38 1.30 -0.89
C ALA A 87 13.59 0.61 -2.00
N ALA A 88 14.28 0.13 -3.04
CA ALA A 88 13.66 -0.65 -4.09
C ALA A 88 13.06 -1.91 -3.46
N ASP A 89 11.74 -1.98 -3.40
CA ASP A 89 11.05 -3.14 -2.85
C ASP A 89 10.94 -4.17 -3.95
N ASP A 90 12.00 -4.97 -4.09
CA ASP A 90 12.02 -6.10 -5.00
C ASP A 90 10.87 -7.04 -4.63
N THR A 91 10.01 -7.34 -5.60
CA THR A 91 9.14 -8.51 -5.54
C THR A 91 9.99 -9.71 -5.15
N ALA A 92 9.68 -10.34 -4.03
CA ALA A 92 10.39 -11.53 -3.61
C ALA A 92 10.09 -12.64 -4.62
N ASN A 93 11.13 -13.36 -5.07
CA ASN A 93 10.94 -14.53 -5.92
C ASN A 93 10.13 -15.56 -5.11
N ILE A 94 8.90 -15.81 -5.55
CA ILE A 94 8.02 -16.81 -4.94
C ILE A 94 8.57 -18.18 -5.32
N THR A 95 9.21 -18.86 -4.38
CA THR A 95 9.60 -20.26 -4.57
C THR A 95 8.32 -21.09 -4.61
N GLN A 96 8.08 -21.82 -5.71
CA GLN A 96 6.97 -22.78 -5.77
C GLN A 96 7.18 -23.86 -4.70
N GLN A 97 6.30 -23.88 -3.72
CA GLN A 97 6.27 -24.86 -2.64
C GLN A 97 5.09 -25.82 -2.85
N PRO A 98 5.23 -27.11 -2.50
CA PRO A 98 4.15 -28.08 -2.63
C PRO A 98 2.92 -27.61 -1.85
N ASP A 99 1.74 -27.78 -2.44
CA ASP A 99 0.46 -27.47 -1.79
C ASP A 99 0.34 -28.23 -0.46
N ALA A 100 0.21 -27.46 0.62
CA ALA A 100 0.11 -27.99 1.96
C ALA A 100 -0.88 -27.16 2.79
N ASN A 101 -1.58 -27.85 3.68
CA ASN A 101 -2.42 -27.22 4.69
C ASN A 101 -1.57 -26.81 5.88
N VAL A 102 -1.91 -25.67 6.48
CA VAL A 102 -1.28 -25.18 7.72
C VAL A 102 -2.36 -24.81 8.73
N ASP A 103 -2.04 -24.94 10.02
CA ASP A 103 -2.93 -24.47 11.09
C ASP A 103 -2.63 -22.99 11.36
N ILE A 104 -3.68 -22.18 11.41
CA ILE A 104 -3.60 -20.73 11.66
C ILE A 104 -4.43 -20.42 12.89
N ASP A 105 -3.78 -19.88 13.93
CA ASP A 105 -4.41 -19.36 15.14
C ASP A 105 -4.47 -17.84 15.07
N TRP A 106 -5.68 -17.29 15.07
CA TRP A 106 -5.94 -15.88 15.26
C TRP A 106 -6.56 -15.64 16.64
N GLN A 107 -5.76 -15.13 17.59
CA GLN A 107 -6.22 -14.77 18.94
C GLN A 107 -7.01 -15.89 19.65
N GLY A 108 -6.60 -17.14 19.49
CA GLY A 108 -7.24 -18.33 20.05
C GLY A 108 -8.30 -18.98 19.14
N GLN A 109 -8.62 -18.37 18.00
CA GLN A 109 -9.46 -18.98 16.97
C GLN A 109 -8.57 -19.71 15.95
N ALA A 110 -8.45 -21.03 16.11
CA ALA A 110 -7.72 -21.88 15.19
C ALA A 110 -8.58 -22.33 13.99
N PHE A 111 -8.02 -22.26 12.80
CA PHE A 111 -8.62 -22.80 11.58
C PHE A 111 -7.56 -23.37 10.65
N ARG A 112 -7.98 -24.18 9.69
CA ARG A 112 -7.09 -24.81 8.72
C ARG A 112 -6.99 -23.95 7.46
N GLY A 113 -5.80 -23.45 7.20
CA GLY A 113 -5.42 -22.68 6.02
C GLY A 113 -4.52 -23.47 5.07
N ASN A 114 -3.85 -22.76 4.17
CA ASN A 114 -2.91 -23.31 3.20
C ASN A 114 -1.70 -22.38 2.94
N ASN A 115 -0.70 -22.91 2.26
CA ASN A 115 0.53 -22.22 1.86
C ASN A 115 0.49 -21.63 0.42
N GLN A 116 -0.70 -21.42 -0.13
CA GLN A 116 -0.92 -20.90 -1.50
C GLN A 116 -1.60 -19.53 -1.52
N GLN A 117 -2.45 -19.23 -0.53
CA GLN A 117 -3.22 -17.99 -0.43
C GLN A 117 -2.60 -17.00 0.56
N VAL A 118 -2.76 -15.70 0.29
CA VAL A 118 -2.33 -14.66 1.23
C VAL A 118 -3.14 -14.72 2.52
N LEU A 119 -2.47 -14.45 3.63
CA LEU A 119 -3.03 -14.58 4.98
C LEU A 119 -4.30 -13.72 5.17
N LEU A 120 -4.35 -12.51 4.59
CA LEU A 120 -5.53 -11.64 4.68
C LEU A 120 -6.80 -12.34 4.15
N GLU A 121 -6.74 -12.99 2.99
CA GLU A 121 -7.92 -13.66 2.40
C GLU A 121 -8.35 -14.86 3.24
N GLN A 122 -7.39 -15.60 3.79
CA GLN A 122 -7.69 -16.74 4.66
C GLN A 122 -8.38 -16.29 5.95
N LEU A 123 -7.96 -15.16 6.54
CA LEU A 123 -8.62 -14.55 7.71
C LEU A 123 -10.03 -14.04 7.35
N GLU A 124 -10.20 -13.37 6.20
CA GLU A 124 -11.50 -12.87 5.73
C GLU A 124 -12.51 -14.01 5.51
N ASN A 125 -12.07 -15.14 4.97
CA ASN A 125 -12.91 -16.33 4.76
C ASN A 125 -13.43 -16.94 6.07
N GLN A 126 -12.76 -16.68 7.20
CA GLN A 126 -13.22 -17.06 8.55
C GLN A 126 -14.04 -15.96 9.23
N GLY A 127 -14.34 -14.86 8.53
CA GLY A 127 -15.06 -13.71 9.07
C GLY A 127 -14.20 -12.76 9.91
N ILE A 128 -12.87 -12.98 9.97
CA ILE A 128 -11.95 -12.13 10.73
C ILE A 128 -11.65 -10.88 9.90
N ARG A 129 -11.97 -9.70 10.46
CA ARG A 129 -11.83 -8.42 9.76
C ARG A 129 -10.56 -7.68 10.19
N ILE A 130 -9.55 -7.72 9.34
CA ILE A 130 -8.34 -6.90 9.47
C ILE A 130 -8.52 -5.63 8.64
N PRO A 131 -8.16 -4.43 9.15
CA PRO A 131 -8.15 -3.22 8.32
C PRO A 131 -7.25 -3.42 7.09
N TYR A 132 -7.69 -3.01 5.92
CA TYR A 132 -6.85 -3.06 4.70
C TYR A 132 -7.16 -1.89 3.77
N SER A 133 -6.25 -1.62 2.85
CA SER A 133 -6.44 -0.63 1.79
C SER A 133 -5.81 -1.09 0.48
N CYS A 134 -4.47 -1.22 0.41
CA CYS A 134 -3.81 -1.48 -0.86
C CYS A 134 -3.86 -2.95 -1.35
N ARG A 135 -3.94 -3.94 -0.44
CA ARG A 135 -3.77 -5.38 -0.76
C ARG A 135 -2.53 -5.68 -1.63
N ALA A 136 -1.45 -4.96 -1.38
CA ALA A 136 -0.23 -4.99 -2.19
C ALA A 136 1.04 -4.82 -1.36
N GLY A 137 0.94 -5.00 -0.04
CA GLY A 137 2.09 -5.00 0.87
C GLY A 137 2.82 -3.66 1.04
N ILE A 138 2.17 -2.52 0.79
CA ILE A 138 2.87 -1.20 0.82
C ILE A 138 2.25 -0.15 1.75
N CYS A 139 0.96 -0.24 2.08
CA CYS A 139 0.29 0.82 2.86
C CYS A 139 0.26 0.59 4.37
N GLY A 140 0.75 -0.56 4.84
CA GLY A 140 0.77 -0.90 6.27
C GLY A 140 -0.59 -1.17 6.94
N SER A 141 -1.73 -0.88 6.30
CA SER A 141 -3.04 -0.95 6.96
C SER A 141 -3.41 -2.35 7.49
N CYS A 142 -2.91 -3.40 6.84
CA CYS A 142 -3.17 -4.80 7.19
C CYS A 142 -2.10 -5.41 8.12
N ARG A 143 -1.38 -4.55 8.86
CA ARG A 143 -0.34 -4.99 9.79
C ARG A 143 -0.97 -5.81 10.92
N VAL A 144 -0.32 -6.92 11.24
CA VAL A 144 -0.66 -7.81 12.35
C VAL A 144 0.64 -8.31 12.99
N GLN A 145 0.59 -8.78 14.24
CA GLN A 145 1.72 -9.39 14.91
C GLN A 145 1.84 -10.87 14.54
N LEU A 146 3.04 -11.31 14.15
CA LEU A 146 3.40 -12.72 14.04
C LEU A 146 4.01 -13.17 15.36
N LEU A 147 3.30 -13.98 16.13
CA LEU A 147 3.75 -14.47 17.43
C LEU A 147 4.59 -15.75 17.29
N GLU A 148 4.15 -16.67 16.43
CA GLU A 148 4.81 -17.94 16.18
C GLU A 148 4.64 -18.32 14.70
N GLY A 149 5.64 -19.02 14.14
CA GLY A 149 5.61 -19.53 12.76
C GLY A 149 6.40 -18.70 11.75
N GLU A 150 6.34 -19.11 10.49
CA GLU A 150 7.03 -18.48 9.37
C GLU A 150 6.07 -18.19 8.22
N VAL A 151 6.29 -17.06 7.55
CA VAL A 151 5.57 -16.67 6.34
C VAL A 151 6.54 -16.44 5.19
N THR A 152 6.08 -16.69 3.97
CA THR A 152 6.74 -16.28 2.73
C THR A 152 6.17 -14.94 2.29
N PRO A 153 6.97 -13.87 2.26
CA PRO A 153 6.50 -12.57 1.81
C PRO A 153 6.47 -12.47 0.28
N LEU A 154 5.47 -11.79 -0.28
CA LEU A 154 5.43 -11.41 -1.70
C LEU A 154 6.27 -10.15 -1.99
N LYS A 155 6.55 -9.36 -0.95
CA LYS A 155 7.40 -8.16 -0.96
C LYS A 155 8.28 -8.14 0.26
N LYS A 156 9.55 -7.78 0.10
CA LYS A 156 10.51 -7.77 1.22
C LYS A 156 10.02 -6.86 2.35
N SER A 157 9.42 -5.71 2.03
CA SER A 157 8.84 -4.78 3.00
C SER A 157 7.63 -5.31 3.80
N ALA A 158 7.09 -6.49 3.45
CA ALA A 158 5.93 -7.06 4.13
C ALA A 158 6.25 -7.67 5.50
N ILE A 159 7.53 -7.85 5.84
CA ILE A 159 7.98 -8.31 7.15
C ILE A 159 8.69 -7.14 7.83
N GLY A 160 8.21 -6.75 9.00
CA GLY A 160 8.85 -5.75 9.84
C GLY A 160 9.88 -6.37 10.78
N ASP A 161 10.87 -5.57 11.18
CA ASP A 161 11.92 -5.98 12.13
C ASP A 161 11.39 -6.14 13.57
N ASP A 162 10.17 -5.68 13.85
CA ASP A 162 9.46 -5.73 15.14
C ASP A 162 8.57 -6.98 15.30
N GLY A 163 8.69 -7.95 14.39
CA GLY A 163 7.87 -9.15 14.37
C GLY A 163 6.45 -8.92 13.82
N THR A 164 6.17 -7.74 13.24
CA THR A 164 4.92 -7.51 12.53
C THR A 164 5.01 -7.94 11.07
N ILE A 165 3.87 -8.29 10.48
CA ILE A 165 3.77 -8.66 9.06
C ILE A 165 2.57 -7.97 8.41
N LEU A 166 2.64 -7.79 7.08
CA LEU A 166 1.52 -7.33 6.28
C LEU A 166 0.76 -8.54 5.73
N CYS A 167 -0.34 -8.94 6.37
CA CYS A 167 -1.08 -10.15 6.01
C CYS A 167 -1.59 -10.18 4.55
N CYS A 168 -1.76 -9.03 3.89
CA CYS A 168 -2.14 -8.98 2.48
C CYS A 168 -1.00 -9.34 1.50
N SER A 169 0.22 -9.52 2.00
CA SER A 169 1.42 -9.75 1.21
C SER A 169 2.32 -10.83 1.81
N CYS A 170 1.76 -11.67 2.69
CA CYS A 170 2.43 -12.81 3.32
C CYS A 170 1.58 -14.07 3.14
N VAL A 171 2.22 -15.16 2.71
CA VAL A 171 1.63 -16.49 2.58
C VAL A 171 2.19 -17.37 3.71
N PRO A 172 1.36 -18.15 4.42
CA PRO A 172 1.87 -19.05 5.46
C PRO A 172 2.89 -20.07 4.92
N LYS A 173 3.97 -20.31 5.66
CA LYS A 173 4.96 -21.36 5.36
C LYS A 173 4.87 -22.51 6.37
N THR A 174 4.61 -22.19 7.63
CA THR A 174 4.39 -23.16 8.72
C THR A 174 3.06 -22.83 9.45
N ALA A 175 2.75 -23.57 10.52
CA ALA A 175 1.65 -23.21 11.41
C ALA A 175 1.91 -21.83 12.05
N LEU A 176 0.88 -21.00 12.12
CA LEU A 176 0.99 -19.60 12.53
C LEU A 176 0.19 -19.32 13.79
N LYS A 177 0.73 -18.40 14.61
CA LYS A 177 -0.02 -17.75 15.69
C LYS A 177 0.05 -16.25 15.52
N LEU A 178 -1.11 -15.60 15.50
CA LEU A 178 -1.27 -14.22 15.10
C LEU A 178 -2.04 -13.44 16.15
N ALA A 179 -1.68 -12.17 16.29
CA ALA A 179 -2.42 -11.19 17.06
C ALA A 179 -2.58 -9.88 16.28
N ARG A 180 -3.45 -9.03 16.79
CA ARG A 180 -3.70 -7.70 16.22
C ARG A 180 -2.51 -6.78 16.39
#